data_AF-A0A9E6BN73-F1
#
_entry.id   AF-A0A9E6BN73-F1
#
_cell.length_a   1.000
_cell.length_b   1.000
_cell.length_c   1.000
_cell.angle_alpha   90.00
_cell.angle_beta   90.00
_cell.angle_gamma   90.00
#
_symmetry.space_group_name_H-M   'P 1'
#
loop_
_entity.id
_entity.type
_entity.pdbx_description
1 polymer ?
#
loop_
_entity_poly.entity_id
_entity_poly.type
_entity_poly.pdbx_seq_one_letter_code
_entity_poly.pdbx_strand_id
1 'polypeptide(L)'
;MICWNCGATVPETAKRCSKCEAEVEHFSPEDIALAEELFQALPGEVQDAIASVFQEAGSGEEALRILFVGDCPRCGSQNTQDCDGDPDLEDITVGRCLECGQYWCTNCGELFADAHSTEHDCSFWKELEETEDELDEFDHLTGDDESPQNQDRGFVP
;
A
#
# COMPACT_ATOMS: atom_id res chain seq x y z
N MET A 1 22.08 10.48 -9.13
CA MET A 1 21.17 9.38 -8.75
C MET A 1 20.32 8.93 -9.95
N ILE A 2 19.56 7.85 -9.83
CA ILE A 2 18.61 7.38 -10.86
C ILE A 2 17.20 7.80 -10.45
N CYS A 3 16.41 8.33 -11.39
CA CYS A 3 15.00 8.63 -11.18
C CYS A 3 14.21 7.33 -11.07
N TRP A 4 13.48 7.14 -9.96
CA TRP A 4 12.70 5.93 -9.66
C TRP A 4 11.57 5.68 -10.68
N ASN A 5 11.01 6.74 -11.25
CA ASN A 5 9.93 6.64 -12.23
C ASN A 5 10.44 6.30 -13.64
N CYS A 6 11.43 7.01 -14.19
CA CYS A 6 11.83 6.83 -15.61
C CYS A 6 13.23 6.25 -15.86
N GLY A 7 13.96 5.89 -14.81
CA GLY A 7 15.31 5.31 -14.89
C GLY A 7 16.40 6.27 -15.40
N ALA A 8 16.08 7.54 -15.67
CA ALA A 8 17.07 8.51 -16.14
C ALA A 8 18.00 8.95 -15.01
N THR A 9 19.26 9.23 -15.35
CA THR A 9 20.20 9.86 -14.41
C THR A 9 19.77 11.29 -14.13
N VAL A 10 19.62 11.63 -12.85
CA VAL A 10 19.28 12.98 -12.38
C VAL A 10 20.33 13.49 -11.38
N PRO A 11 20.57 14.82 -11.32
CA PRO A 11 21.42 15.43 -10.30
C PRO A 11 20.92 15.12 -8.89
N GLU A 12 21.83 14.97 -7.93
CA GLU A 12 21.49 14.73 -6.51
C GLU A 12 20.80 15.91 -5.82
N THR A 13 20.73 17.07 -6.47
CA THR A 13 20.02 18.25 -5.95
C THR A 13 18.72 18.53 -6.70
N ALA A 14 18.35 17.67 -7.65
CA ALA A 14 17.17 17.86 -8.47
C ALA A 14 15.92 17.54 -7.65
N LYS A 15 14.97 18.48 -7.57
CA LYS A 15 13.65 18.23 -6.95
C LYS A 15 12.69 17.47 -7.87
N ARG A 16 12.92 17.53 -9.18
CA ARG A 16 12.12 16.88 -10.22
C ARG A 16 13.01 16.34 -11.32
N CYS A 17 12.59 15.23 -11.92
CA CYS A 17 13.26 14.65 -13.06
C CYS A 17 13.06 15.53 -14.30
N SER A 18 14.14 15.88 -14.99
CA SER A 18 14.05 16.68 -16.22
C SER A 18 13.47 15.94 -17.42
N LYS A 19 13.29 14.61 -17.32
CA LYS A 19 12.78 13.76 -18.40
C LYS A 19 11.30 13.44 -18.25
N CYS A 20 10.85 13.06 -17.05
CA CYS A 20 9.47 12.65 -16.80
C CYS A 20 8.73 13.56 -15.81
N GLU A 21 9.36 14.63 -15.32
CA GLU A 21 8.78 15.63 -14.42
C GLU A 21 8.34 15.11 -13.03
N ALA A 22 8.51 13.82 -12.77
CA ALA A 22 8.28 13.18 -11.47
C ALA A 22 9.13 13.85 -10.39
N GLU A 23 8.57 13.97 -9.19
CA GLU A 23 9.32 14.41 -8.02
C GLU A 23 10.42 13.43 -7.68
N VAL A 24 11.60 13.98 -7.38
CA VAL A 24 12.76 13.21 -6.97
C VAL A 24 12.83 13.36 -5.47
N GLU A 25 12.36 12.32 -4.78
CA GLU A 25 12.45 12.25 -3.33
C GLU A 25 13.86 11.88 -2.89
N HIS A 26 14.29 12.50 -1.80
CA HIS A 26 15.54 12.19 -1.13
C HIS A 26 15.21 11.48 0.18
N PHE A 27 15.40 10.17 0.20
CA PHE A 27 15.31 9.39 1.42
C PHE A 27 16.55 9.62 2.27
N SER A 28 16.37 9.77 3.58
CA SER A 28 17.51 9.85 4.49
C SER A 28 18.18 8.47 4.60
N PRO A 29 19.48 8.41 4.98
CA PRO A 29 20.13 7.13 5.23
C PRO A 29 19.42 6.29 6.31
N GLU A 30 18.73 6.95 7.25
CA GLU A 30 17.95 6.30 8.30
C GLU A 30 16.70 5.62 7.73
N ASP A 31 15.99 6.30 6.81
CA ASP A 31 14.82 5.72 6.12
C ASP A 31 15.21 4.50 5.27
N ILE A 32 16.36 4.57 4.59
CA ILE A 32 16.88 3.46 3.78
C ILE A 32 17.22 2.26 4.68
N ALA A 33 17.90 2.50 5.81
CA ALA A 33 18.24 1.44 6.74
C ALA A 33 17.00 0.78 7.36
N LEU A 34 15.98 1.57 7.69
CA LEU A 34 14.71 1.05 8.20
C LEU A 34 13.98 0.21 7.14
N ALA A 35 13.92 0.68 5.89
CA ALA A 35 13.33 -0.08 4.79
C ALA A 35 14.07 -1.41 4.54
N GLU A 36 15.40 -1.42 4.62
CA GLU A 36 16.21 -2.63 4.51
C GLU A 36 15.94 -3.62 5.65
N GLU A 37 15.81 -3.14 6.89
CA GLU A 37 15.48 -3.98 8.05
C GLU A 37 14.09 -4.60 7.91
N LEU A 38 13.09 -3.81 7.50
CA LEU A 38 11.73 -4.29 7.23
C LEU A 38 11.71 -5.34 6.12
N PHE A 39 12.45 -5.11 5.02
CA PHE A 39 12.54 -6.07 3.94
C PHE A 39 13.22 -7.38 4.37
N GLN A 40 14.25 -7.30 5.20
CA GLN A 40 14.94 -8.48 5.75
C GLN A 40 14.07 -9.30 6.72
N ALA A 41 13.08 -8.68 7.34
CA ALA A 41 12.12 -9.37 8.20
C ALA A 41 11.09 -10.21 7.41
N LEU A 42 10.91 -9.95 6.12
CA LEU A 42 10.03 -10.74 5.26
C LEU A 42 10.57 -12.16 5.05
N PRO A 43 9.70 -13.17 4.87
CA PRO A 43 10.14 -14.51 4.48
C PRO A 43 10.94 -14.47 3.16
N GLY A 44 11.96 -15.33 3.04
CA GLY A 44 12.85 -15.33 1.86
C GLY A 44 12.11 -15.55 0.53
N GLU A 45 11.04 -16.35 0.53
CA GLU A 45 10.19 -16.55 -0.66
C GLU A 45 9.49 -15.26 -1.11
N VAL A 46 9.10 -14.40 -0.16
CA VAL A 46 8.48 -13.10 -0.44
C VAL A 46 9.54 -12.13 -0.95
N GLN A 47 10.73 -12.15 -0.36
CA GLN A 47 11.85 -11.33 -0.85
C GLN A 47 12.22 -11.67 -2.29
N ASP A 48 12.31 -12.96 -2.61
CA ASP A 48 12.62 -13.45 -3.96
C ASP A 48 11.52 -13.04 -4.96
N ALA A 49 10.25 -13.15 -4.57
CA ALA A 49 9.13 -12.73 -5.41
C ALA A 49 9.16 -11.23 -5.70
N ILE A 50 9.36 -10.39 -4.67
CA ILE A 50 9.47 -8.94 -4.83
C ILE A 50 10.68 -8.60 -5.71
N ALA A 51 11.84 -9.20 -5.44
CA ALA A 51 13.06 -8.96 -6.22
C ALA A 51 12.89 -9.33 -7.70
N SER A 52 12.17 -10.43 -7.99
CA SER A 52 11.87 -10.83 -9.37
C SER A 52 11.06 -9.76 -10.11
N VAL A 53 10.03 -9.19 -9.46
CA VAL A 53 9.20 -8.14 -10.08
C VAL A 53 10.03 -6.90 -10.39
N PHE A 54 10.86 -6.44 -9.45
CA PHE A 54 11.72 -5.27 -9.66
C PHE A 54 12.82 -5.49 -10.72
N GLN A 55 13.22 -6.74 -10.99
CA GLN A 55 14.18 -7.06 -12.05
C GLN A 55 13.55 -7.06 -13.44
N GLU A 56 12.27 -7.41 -13.54
CA GLU A 56 11.54 -7.51 -14.81
C GLU A 56 10.88 -6.19 -15.21
N ALA A 57 10.49 -5.37 -14.23
CA ALA A 57 9.85 -4.08 -14.47
C ALA A 57 10.82 -3.06 -15.11
N GLY A 58 10.30 -2.24 -16.01
CA GLY A 58 11.04 -1.14 -16.63
C GLY A 58 11.22 0.08 -15.71
N SER A 59 10.42 0.19 -14.66
CA SER A 59 10.53 1.21 -13.62
C SER A 59 10.03 0.76 -12.25
N GLY A 60 10.35 1.53 -11.20
CA GLY A 60 9.81 1.27 -9.86
C GLY A 60 8.29 1.40 -9.80
N GLU A 61 7.71 2.36 -10.52
CA GLU A 61 6.25 2.53 -10.58
C GLU A 61 5.55 1.35 -11.27
N GLU A 62 6.16 0.82 -12.32
CA GLU A 62 5.71 -0.42 -12.96
C GLU A 62 5.81 -1.62 -12.00
N ALA A 63 6.92 -1.76 -11.27
CA ALA A 63 7.08 -2.82 -10.27
C ALA A 63 6.01 -2.76 -9.17
N LEU A 64 5.72 -1.56 -8.65
CA LEU A 64 4.70 -1.36 -7.62
C LEU A 64 3.31 -1.69 -8.16
N ARG A 65 2.96 -1.28 -9.39
CA ARG A 65 1.68 -1.66 -10.02
C ARG A 65 1.52 -3.17 -10.11
N ILE A 66 2.55 -3.88 -10.56
CA ILE A 66 2.52 -5.34 -10.64
C ILE A 66 2.35 -5.97 -9.26
N LEU A 67 3.05 -5.46 -8.24
CA LEU A 67 2.96 -5.98 -6.86
C LEU A 67 1.61 -5.73 -6.19
N PHE A 68 1.03 -4.54 -6.34
CA PHE A 68 -0.17 -4.13 -5.61
C PHE A 68 -1.48 -4.42 -6.35
N VAL A 69 -1.47 -4.38 -7.68
CA VAL A 69 -2.68 -4.53 -8.51
C VAL A 69 -2.72 -5.90 -9.18
N GLY A 70 -1.55 -6.40 -9.60
CA GLY A 70 -1.42 -7.68 -10.29
C GLY A 70 -1.94 -7.67 -11.73
N ASP A 71 -2.00 -8.88 -12.32
CA ASP A 71 -2.45 -9.10 -13.68
C ASP A 71 -3.97 -8.93 -13.82
N CYS A 72 -4.42 -8.46 -14.97
CA CYS A 72 -5.85 -8.36 -15.24
C CYS A 72 -6.51 -9.76 -15.23
N PRO A 73 -7.50 -10.01 -14.37
CA PRO A 73 -8.16 -11.32 -14.26
C PRO A 73 -8.95 -11.73 -15.53
N ARG A 74 -9.27 -10.76 -16.41
CA ARG A 74 -10.02 -11.01 -17.64
C ARG A 74 -9.15 -11.35 -18.85
N CYS A 75 -8.00 -10.69 -19.01
CA CYS A 75 -7.17 -10.85 -20.21
C CYS A 75 -5.71 -11.26 -19.93
N GLY A 76 -5.27 -11.28 -18.67
CA GLY A 76 -3.90 -11.62 -18.27
C GLY A 76 -2.86 -10.55 -18.60
N SER A 77 -3.28 -9.31 -18.91
CA SER A 77 -2.34 -8.21 -19.12
C SER A 77 -1.77 -7.71 -17.79
N GLN A 78 -0.46 -7.43 -17.77
CA GLN A 78 0.26 -6.74 -16.69
C GLN A 78 0.12 -5.22 -16.74
N ASN A 79 -0.46 -4.68 -17.81
CA ASN A 79 -0.68 -3.24 -17.96
C ASN A 79 -1.95 -2.82 -17.19
N THR A 80 -1.81 -2.77 -15.87
CA THR A 80 -2.87 -2.51 -14.89
C THR A 80 -2.48 -1.33 -13.99
N GLN A 81 -3.48 -0.69 -13.39
CA GLN A 81 -3.28 0.36 -12.38
C GLN A 81 -4.41 0.28 -11.36
N ASP A 82 -4.21 0.82 -10.16
CA ASP A 82 -5.28 1.09 -9.23
C ASP A 82 -6.04 2.38 -9.61
N CYS A 83 -7.11 2.68 -8.87
CA CYS A 83 -7.99 3.81 -9.11
C CYS A 83 -7.84 4.94 -8.08
N ASP A 84 -6.74 5.03 -7.32
CA ASP A 84 -6.48 6.13 -6.37
C ASP A 84 -6.45 7.51 -7.05
N GLY A 85 -6.00 7.58 -8.30
CA GLY A 85 -5.97 8.80 -9.11
C GLY A 85 -7.15 9.02 -10.05
N ASP A 86 -8.17 8.16 -10.01
CA ASP A 86 -9.33 8.25 -10.90
C ASP A 86 -10.41 9.17 -10.29
N PRO A 87 -10.76 10.31 -10.93
CA PRO A 87 -11.64 11.32 -10.33
C PRO A 87 -13.08 10.85 -10.11
N ASP A 88 -13.49 9.74 -10.74
CA ASP A 88 -14.85 9.20 -10.61
C ASP A 88 -14.95 8.13 -9.51
N LEU A 89 -13.82 7.60 -9.01
CA LEU A 89 -13.79 6.45 -8.10
C LEU A 89 -12.90 6.67 -6.86
N GLU A 90 -11.68 7.21 -7.03
CA GLU A 90 -10.70 7.47 -5.94
C GLU A 90 -10.56 6.31 -4.93
N ASP A 91 -10.29 5.09 -5.43
CA ASP A 91 -10.20 3.86 -4.62
C ASP A 91 -8.99 2.98 -5.02
N ILE A 92 -8.01 2.87 -4.12
CA ILE A 92 -6.79 2.06 -4.30
C ILE A 92 -7.08 0.54 -4.37
N THR A 93 -8.25 0.13 -3.88
CA THR A 93 -8.66 -1.28 -3.77
C THR A 93 -9.37 -1.78 -5.02
N VAL A 94 -9.52 -0.90 -6.01
CA VAL A 94 -10.05 -1.22 -7.33
C VAL A 94 -8.94 -1.11 -8.37
N GLY A 95 -8.71 -2.22 -9.07
CA GLY A 95 -7.81 -2.29 -10.21
C GLY A 95 -8.54 -2.01 -11.52
N ARG A 96 -7.82 -1.44 -12.48
CA ARG A 96 -8.25 -1.19 -13.87
C ARG A 96 -7.20 -1.68 -14.84
N CYS A 97 -7.65 -2.37 -15.89
CA CYS A 97 -6.78 -2.81 -16.97
C CYS A 97 -6.71 -1.74 -18.05
N LEU A 98 -5.51 -1.33 -18.41
CA LEU A 98 -5.28 -0.30 -19.43
C LEU A 98 -5.39 -0.84 -20.86
N GLU A 99 -5.38 -2.17 -21.03
CA GLU A 99 -5.58 -2.82 -22.34
C GLU A 99 -7.06 -3.07 -22.64
N CYS A 100 -7.78 -3.73 -21.72
CA CYS A 100 -9.16 -4.15 -21.98
C CYS A 100 -10.23 -3.32 -21.26
N GLY A 101 -9.83 -2.42 -20.37
CA GLY A 101 -10.74 -1.55 -19.61
C GLY A 101 -11.51 -2.25 -18.48
N GLN A 102 -11.19 -3.50 -18.15
CA GLN A 102 -11.84 -4.24 -17.07
C GLN A 102 -11.50 -3.61 -15.70
N TYR A 103 -12.50 -3.51 -14.83
CA TYR A 103 -12.34 -3.14 -13.42
C TYR A 103 -12.52 -4.36 -12.52
N TRP A 104 -11.80 -4.43 -11.39
CA TRP A 104 -11.97 -5.50 -10.40
C TRP A 104 -11.54 -5.07 -9.00
N CYS A 105 -12.00 -5.76 -7.97
CA CYS A 105 -11.45 -5.60 -6.62
C CYS A 105 -10.08 -6.30 -6.52
N THR A 106 -9.04 -5.59 -6.09
CA THR A 106 -7.69 -6.15 -5.94
C THR A 106 -7.59 -7.18 -4.80
N ASN A 107 -8.52 -7.14 -3.84
CA ASN A 107 -8.52 -8.05 -2.69
C ASN A 107 -9.29 -9.36 -2.96
N CYS A 108 -10.51 -9.28 -3.53
CA CYS A 108 -11.35 -10.47 -3.75
C CYS A 108 -11.44 -10.94 -5.21
N GLY A 109 -11.00 -10.12 -6.17
CA GLY A 109 -11.02 -10.45 -7.60
C GLY A 109 -12.39 -10.30 -8.29
N GLU A 110 -13.42 -9.81 -7.61
CA GLU A 110 -14.74 -9.56 -8.20
C GLU A 110 -14.64 -8.59 -9.38
N LEU A 111 -15.31 -8.90 -10.50
CA LEU A 111 -15.24 -8.11 -11.73
C LEU A 111 -16.38 -7.10 -11.82
N PHE A 112 -16.06 -5.84 -12.10
CA PHE A 112 -17.05 -4.78 -12.25
C PHE A 112 -17.31 -4.45 -13.72
N ALA A 113 -18.53 -4.00 -14.03
CA ALA A 113 -18.89 -3.62 -15.38
C ALA A 113 -18.23 -2.30 -15.79
N ASP A 114 -18.18 -1.36 -14.85
CA ASP A 114 -17.60 -0.03 -14.98
C ASP A 114 -17.27 0.57 -13.60
N ALA A 115 -16.66 1.75 -13.60
CA ALA A 115 -16.20 2.46 -12.39
C ALA A 115 -17.33 2.85 -11.42
N HIS A 116 -18.61 2.85 -11.84
CA HIS A 116 -19.74 3.18 -10.97
C HIS A 116 -20.42 1.95 -10.37
N SER A 117 -19.89 0.75 -10.66
CA SER A 117 -20.45 -0.53 -10.24
C SER A 117 -19.51 -1.30 -9.30
N THR A 118 -18.68 -0.58 -8.56
CA THR A 118 -17.63 -1.13 -7.67
C THR A 118 -18.12 -1.48 -6.27
N GLU A 119 -19.29 -1.00 -5.87
CA GLU A 119 -19.92 -1.38 -4.61
C GLU A 119 -20.26 -2.88 -4.64
N HIS A 120 -19.63 -3.64 -3.74
CA HIS A 120 -19.82 -5.08 -3.65
C HIS A 120 -19.53 -5.57 -2.22
N ASP A 121 -19.98 -6.80 -1.97
CA ASP A 121 -19.80 -7.48 -0.70
C ASP A 121 -18.50 -8.28 -0.70
N CYS A 122 -17.39 -7.62 -0.33
CA CYS A 122 -16.06 -8.22 -0.35
C CYS A 122 -15.82 -9.09 0.88
N SER A 123 -15.41 -10.36 0.66
CA SER A 123 -15.07 -11.26 1.75
C SER A 123 -13.88 -10.78 2.58
N PHE A 124 -12.88 -10.15 1.95
CA PHE A 124 -11.69 -9.66 2.65
C PHE A 124 -12.01 -8.54 3.65
N TRP A 125 -12.88 -7.59 3.26
CA TRP A 125 -13.29 -6.50 4.14
C TRP A 125 -14.11 -7.01 5.33
N LYS A 126 -14.99 -7.98 5.08
CA LYS A 126 -15.75 -8.64 6.15
C LYS A 126 -14.87 -9.33 7.17
N GLU A 127 -13.86 -10.06 6.71
CA GLU A 127 -12.89 -10.71 7.61
C GLU A 127 -12.15 -9.66 8.44
N LEU A 128 -11.76 -8.52 7.85
CA LEU A 128 -11.13 -7.43 8.60
C LEU A 128 -12.07 -6.83 9.65
N GLU A 129 -13.32 -6.50 9.29
CA GLU A 129 -14.32 -5.98 10.24
C GLU A 129 -14.54 -6.94 11.41
N GLU A 130 -14.66 -8.25 11.14
CA GLU A 130 -14.80 -9.27 12.18
C GLU A 130 -13.57 -9.34 13.10
N THR A 131 -12.35 -9.19 12.56
CA THR A 131 -11.13 -9.18 13.39
C THR A 131 -10.97 -7.90 14.21
N GLU A 132 -11.45 -6.76 13.72
CA GLU A 132 -11.43 -5.51 14.47
C GLU A 132 -12.39 -5.57 15.67
N ASP A 133 -13.60 -6.11 15.46
CA ASP A 133 -14.58 -6.33 16.53
C ASP A 133 -14.02 -7.27 17.63
N GLU A 134 -13.26 -8.30 17.26
CA GLU A 134 -12.61 -9.21 18.21
C GLU A 134 -11.47 -8.54 19.02
N LEU A 135 -10.75 -7.58 18.43
CA LEU A 135 -9.68 -6.83 19.10
C LEU A 135 -10.26 -5.79 20.07
N ASP A 136 -11.35 -5.12 19.70
CA ASP A 136 -12.06 -4.18 20.56
C ASP A 136 -12.69 -4.90 21.78
N GLU A 137 -13.19 -6.12 21.61
CA GLU A 137 -13.69 -6.93 22.73
C GLU A 137 -12.56 -7.38 23.68
N PHE A 138 -11.35 -7.59 23.17
CA PHE A 138 -10.18 -7.95 23.98
C PHE A 138 -9.70 -6.81 24.88
N ASP A 139 -9.72 -5.56 24.39
CA ASP A 139 -9.31 -4.38 25.16
C ASP A 139 -10.27 -4.06 26.32
N HIS A 140 -11.52 -4.53 26.24
CA HIS A 140 -12.49 -4.47 27.34
C HIS A 140 -12.29 -5.53 28.43
N LEU A 141 -11.46 -6.55 28.20
CA LEU A 141 -11.16 -7.62 29.16
C LEU A 141 -9.82 -7.43 29.89
N THR A 142 -8.88 -6.68 29.32
CA THR A 142 -7.63 -6.27 29.96
C THR A 142 -7.73 -4.89 30.59
N GLY A 143 -8.80 -4.66 31.36
CA GLY A 143 -8.96 -3.44 32.15
C GLY A 143 -7.80 -3.26 33.13
N ASP A 144 -6.78 -2.53 32.71
CA ASP A 144 -5.84 -1.86 33.60
C ASP A 144 -6.62 -0.75 34.32
N ASP A 145 -7.22 -1.14 35.45
CA ASP A 145 -7.70 -0.26 36.52
C ASP A 145 -6.48 0.43 37.16
N GLU A 146 -5.81 1.31 36.42
CA GLU A 146 -4.90 2.31 37.00
C GLU A 146 -5.61 3.67 36.98
N SER A 147 -6.71 3.76 37.73
CA SER A 147 -7.15 5.05 38.25
C SER A 147 -6.15 5.49 39.33
N PRO A 148 -5.37 6.58 39.16
CA PRO A 148 -4.55 7.08 40.26
C PRO A 148 -5.49 7.61 41.34
N GLN A 149 -5.70 6.81 42.39
CA GLN A 149 -6.30 7.28 43.64
C GLN A 149 -5.33 8.28 44.25
N ASN A 150 -5.56 9.55 43.94
CA ASN A 150 -4.93 10.69 44.57
C ASN A 150 -5.34 10.73 46.06
N GLN A 151 -4.69 9.89 46.87
CA GLN A 151 -4.79 9.94 48.33
C GLN A 151 -3.96 11.11 48.83
N ASP A 152 -4.65 12.23 48.93
CA ASP A 152 -4.22 13.49 49.52
C ASP A 152 -3.70 13.25 50.95
N ARG A 153 -2.38 13.03 51.07
CA ARG A 153 -1.64 12.98 52.33
C ARG A 153 -1.02 14.34 52.61
N GLY A 154 -1.83 15.20 53.24
CA GLY A 154 -1.49 16.16 54.32
C GLY A 154 -0.35 17.17 54.15
N PHE A 155 -0.59 18.42 54.54
CA PHE A 155 -0.04 19.01 55.78
C PHE A 155 -0.57 20.45 56.00
N VAL A 156 -0.59 20.79 57.29
CA VAL A 156 -1.17 21.94 58.01
C VAL A 156 -0.23 23.16 57.95
N PRO A 157 -0.74 24.38 58.18
CA PRO A 157 -0.08 25.27 59.14
C PRO A 157 -0.93 25.55 60.39
#